data_AF-A0A7V3VJG3-F1
#
_entry.id   AF-A0A7V3VJG3-F1
#
_cell.length_a   1.000
_cell.length_b   1.000
_cell.length_c   1.000
_cell.angle_alpha   90.00
_cell.angle_beta   90.00
_cell.angle_gamma   90.00
#
_symmetry.space_group_name_H-M   'P 1'
#
loop_
_entity.id
_entity.type
_entity.pdbx_description
1 polymer ?
#
loop_
_entity_poly.entity_id
_entity_poly.type
_entity_poly.pdbx_seq_one_letter_code
_entity_poly.pdbx_strand_id
1 'polypeptide(L)'
;MSWFERLFGLQSQGSGHRNVYDIPEEARMELRRQKRLEERTAAHKLLEEFPPPDAPEVPRLGLRVEPTSSEGLFQGVPPLLEALRAGGAKATFYLNLGPDRAGLYFVRLLGNPRQLLRLRRFGLLRGYSWRTRLSGLLLPARVVGAEAAPLAKRIAEEGHEVGVQPWDRHAWQTGLQRMSADLIDLQMERAAEAYEQIFGREPQTLASPGFVCSNESLRHEEKLGLRLASDSHGTDPYLPSIEAHALRVPQVPNTTPTLPDALGISAPDAASFYESVLAETGIGRWPVLTIYPEVEGLVFLDAFKTFLGAAARKGVKVVSLSELLAARLALEEGLPACTISYGLLDGHVGLCSIQMFQV
;
A
#
# COMPACT_ATOMS: atom_id res chain seq x y z
N MET A 1 27.66 69.65 -13.33
CA MET A 1 28.25 68.72 -14.31
C MET A 1 29.75 68.80 -14.17
N SER A 2 30.36 67.73 -13.64
CA SER A 2 31.77 67.70 -13.23
C SER A 2 32.67 67.44 -14.44
N TRP A 3 33.86 68.06 -14.44
CA TRP A 3 34.92 67.91 -15.44
C TRP A 3 35.35 66.44 -15.67
N PHE A 4 35.05 65.55 -14.71
CA PHE A 4 35.30 64.11 -14.77
C PHE A 4 34.43 63.33 -15.78
N GLU A 5 33.21 63.77 -16.10
CA GLU A 5 32.27 63.00 -16.94
C GLU A 5 32.59 63.11 -18.44
N ARG A 6 33.41 64.08 -18.87
CA ARG A 6 33.75 64.29 -20.28
C ARG A 6 34.96 63.48 -20.76
N LEU A 7 35.79 62.95 -19.86
CA LEU A 7 37.07 62.33 -20.22
C LEU A 7 36.98 60.84 -20.59
N PHE A 8 35.86 60.16 -20.28
CA PHE A 8 35.77 58.69 -20.43
C PHE A 8 34.66 58.17 -21.34
N GLY A 9 33.90 59.02 -22.04
CA GLY A 9 32.98 58.56 -23.09
C GLY A 9 31.96 57.48 -22.66
N LEU A 10 31.64 57.40 -21.36
CA LEU A 10 30.70 56.41 -20.84
C LEU A 10 29.28 56.93 -21.00
N GLN A 11 28.63 56.55 -22.10
CA GLN A 11 27.17 56.60 -22.18
C GLN A 11 26.59 55.70 -21.10
N SER A 12 25.66 56.22 -20.30
CA SER A 12 24.89 55.44 -19.34
C SER A 12 24.02 54.42 -20.09
N GLN A 13 24.51 53.18 -20.25
CA GLN A 13 23.61 52.06 -20.48
C GLN A 13 22.95 51.72 -19.15
N GLY A 14 21.62 51.86 -19.12
CA GLY A 14 20.82 51.50 -17.95
C GLY A 14 21.03 50.03 -17.62
N SER A 15 21.59 49.77 -16.43
CA SER A 15 21.76 48.44 -15.87
C SER A 15 20.39 47.89 -15.44
N GLY A 16 19.65 47.31 -16.38
CA GLY A 16 18.51 46.45 -16.06
C GLY A 16 19.02 45.12 -15.52
N HIS A 17 19.15 44.98 -14.20
CA HIS A 17 19.22 43.65 -13.58
C HIS A 17 17.89 42.94 -13.83
N ARG A 18 17.79 42.19 -14.93
CA ARG A 18 16.71 41.19 -15.08
C ARG A 18 17.03 40.05 -14.13
N ASN A 19 16.23 39.94 -13.08
CA ASN A 19 16.24 38.78 -12.20
C ASN A 19 15.91 37.54 -13.07
N VAL A 20 16.81 36.57 -13.14
CA VAL A 20 16.61 35.34 -13.93
C VAL A 20 15.43 34.50 -13.37
N TYR A 21 14.92 34.86 -12.19
CA TYR A 21 13.74 34.30 -11.56
C TYR A 21 12.43 35.09 -11.80
N ASP A 22 12.47 36.22 -12.52
CA ASP A 22 11.25 36.93 -12.96
C ASP A 22 10.68 36.25 -14.20
N ILE A 23 10.03 35.10 -13.98
CA ILE A 23 9.18 34.46 -14.99
C ILE A 23 8.00 35.43 -15.26
N PRO A 24 7.83 35.93 -16.50
CA PRO A 24 6.70 36.80 -16.84
C PRO A 24 5.36 36.16 -16.45
N GLU A 25 4.39 36.96 -16.01
CA GLU A 25 3.09 36.43 -15.54
C GLU A 25 2.39 35.58 -16.61
N GLU A 26 2.55 35.93 -17.89
CA GLU A 26 2.07 35.13 -19.03
C GLU A 26 2.71 33.73 -19.07
N ALA A 27 4.01 33.61 -18.84
CA ALA A 27 4.72 32.33 -18.79
C ALA A 27 4.32 31.51 -17.54
N ARG A 28 4.03 32.15 -16.41
CA ARG A 28 3.47 31.47 -15.22
C ARG A 28 2.07 30.94 -15.47
N MET A 29 1.23 31.73 -16.14
CA MET A 29 -0.13 31.36 -16.52
C MET A 29 -0.13 30.20 -17.51
N GLU A 30 0.76 30.22 -18.49
CA GLU A 30 0.92 29.13 -19.46
C GLU A 30 1.44 27.85 -18.78
N LEU A 31 2.43 27.94 -17.88
CA LEU A 31 2.90 26.80 -17.09
C LEU A 31 1.77 26.19 -16.23
N ARG A 32 0.96 27.03 -15.57
CA ARG A 32 -0.22 26.58 -14.81
C ARG A 32 -1.29 25.94 -15.71
N ARG A 33 -1.41 26.41 -16.95
CA ARG A 33 -2.34 25.84 -17.93
C ARG A 33 -1.85 24.48 -18.42
N GLN A 34 -0.57 24.36 -18.76
CA GLN A 34 0.07 23.09 -19.14
C GLN A 34 -0.05 22.07 -18.02
N LYS A 35 0.31 22.45 -16.78
CA LYS A 35 0.15 21.59 -15.61
C LYS A 35 -1.28 21.09 -15.42
N ARG A 36 -2.27 22.00 -15.53
CA ARG A 36 -3.69 21.60 -15.46
C ARG A 36 -4.12 20.66 -16.59
N LEU A 37 -3.58 20.83 -17.79
CA LEU A 37 -3.88 19.96 -18.93
C LEU A 37 -3.27 18.57 -18.71
N GLU A 38 -2.04 18.50 -18.21
CA GLU A 38 -1.36 17.26 -17.84
C GLU A 38 -2.11 16.53 -16.72
N GLU A 39 -2.48 17.23 -15.66
CA GLU A 39 -3.30 16.70 -14.55
C GLU A 39 -4.63 16.14 -15.05
N ARG A 40 -5.32 16.87 -15.95
CA ARG A 40 -6.60 16.41 -16.52
C ARG A 40 -6.41 15.19 -17.43
N THR A 41 -5.32 15.16 -18.20
CA THR A 41 -5.00 14.03 -19.08
C THR A 41 -4.67 12.78 -18.27
N ALA A 42 -3.90 12.93 -17.19
CA ALA A 42 -3.58 11.85 -16.27
C ALA A 42 -4.83 11.33 -15.56
N ALA A 43 -5.70 12.22 -15.06
CA ALA A 43 -6.97 11.85 -14.44
C ALA A 43 -7.89 11.09 -15.41
N HIS A 44 -7.98 11.52 -16.67
CA HIS A 44 -8.76 10.83 -17.69
C HIS A 44 -8.21 9.42 -17.97
N LYS A 45 -6.88 9.27 -18.09
CA LYS A 45 -6.24 7.97 -18.26
C LYS A 45 -6.55 7.02 -17.10
N LEU A 46 -6.53 7.52 -15.86
CA LEU A 46 -6.89 6.71 -14.68
C LEU A 46 -8.35 6.24 -14.72
N LEU A 47 -9.28 7.08 -15.17
CA LEU A 47 -10.69 6.70 -15.33
C LEU A 47 -10.91 5.64 -16.42
N GLU A 48 -10.15 5.70 -17.52
CA GLU A 48 -10.18 4.65 -18.54
C GLU A 48 -9.67 3.31 -18.01
N GLU A 49 -8.63 3.38 -17.18
CA GLU A 49 -8.00 2.20 -16.59
C GLU A 49 -8.87 1.59 -15.48
N PHE A 50 -9.50 2.43 -14.66
CA PHE A 50 -10.35 2.07 -13.54
C PHE A 50 -11.80 2.53 -13.79
N PRO A 51 -12.58 1.78 -14.59
CA PRO A 51 -13.94 2.17 -14.91
C PRO A 51 -14.79 2.26 -13.64
N PRO A 52 -15.66 3.29 -13.51
CA PRO A 52 -16.51 3.45 -12.35
C PRO A 52 -17.35 2.18 -12.11
N PRO A 53 -17.47 1.73 -10.86
CA PRO A 53 -18.37 0.62 -10.56
C PRO A 53 -19.83 1.06 -10.73
N ASP A 54 -20.74 0.09 -10.95
CA ASP A 54 -22.16 0.35 -11.24
C ASP A 54 -22.91 1.25 -10.23
N ALA A 55 -22.41 1.37 -9.00
CA ALA A 55 -23.00 2.17 -7.92
C ALA A 55 -21.89 2.85 -7.08
N PRO A 56 -21.29 3.96 -7.55
CA PRO A 56 -20.16 4.61 -6.87
C PRO A 56 -20.51 5.18 -5.48
N GLU A 57 -21.78 5.51 -5.24
CA GLU A 57 -22.30 6.07 -3.99
C GLU A 57 -22.44 5.05 -2.83
N VAL A 58 -22.24 3.76 -3.08
CA VAL A 58 -22.30 2.73 -2.04
C VAL A 58 -21.03 2.78 -1.17
N PRO A 59 -21.14 2.80 0.18
CA PRO A 59 -19.99 2.72 1.07
C PRO A 59 -19.14 1.48 0.78
N ARG A 60 -17.83 1.68 0.61
CA ARG A 60 -16.88 0.62 0.29
C ARG A 60 -15.79 0.55 1.33
N LEU A 61 -15.32 -0.68 1.55
CA LEU A 61 -14.13 -0.99 2.31
C LEU A 61 -13.19 -1.80 1.41
N GLY A 62 -11.99 -1.27 1.16
CA GLY A 62 -10.94 -2.02 0.48
C GLY A 62 -10.36 -3.07 1.43
N LEU A 63 -10.30 -4.32 0.97
CA LEU A 63 -9.72 -5.40 1.75
C LEU A 63 -8.39 -5.85 1.16
N ARG A 64 -7.32 -5.62 1.91
CA ARG A 64 -5.97 -6.10 1.62
C ARG A 64 -5.70 -7.39 2.40
N VAL A 65 -5.26 -8.43 1.73
CA VAL A 65 -4.91 -9.72 2.36
C VAL A 65 -3.43 -10.01 2.14
N GLU A 66 -2.69 -10.20 3.23
CA GLU A 66 -1.24 -10.39 3.20
C GLU A 66 -0.84 -11.67 3.95
N PRO A 67 -0.62 -12.81 3.26
CA PRO A 67 0.05 -13.97 3.86
C PRO A 67 1.49 -13.61 4.23
N THR A 68 1.83 -13.68 5.51
CA THR A 68 3.17 -13.36 6.03
C THR A 68 4.07 -14.58 6.16
N SER A 69 3.51 -15.78 5.96
CA SER A 69 4.14 -17.07 6.06
C SER A 69 3.51 -18.09 5.11
N SER A 70 4.21 -19.19 4.87
CA SER A 70 3.68 -20.35 4.15
C SER A 70 2.46 -20.96 4.85
N GLU A 71 2.39 -20.93 6.18
CA GLU A 71 1.25 -21.43 6.94
C GLU A 71 0.01 -20.58 6.71
N GLY A 72 0.11 -19.25 6.76
CA GLY A 72 -1.03 -18.40 6.43
C GLY A 72 -1.44 -18.54 4.98
N LEU A 73 -0.47 -18.66 4.07
CA LEU A 73 -0.78 -18.91 2.68
C LEU A 73 -1.55 -20.23 2.51
N PHE A 74 -1.02 -21.36 2.95
CA PHE A 74 -1.61 -22.67 2.64
C PHE A 74 -2.74 -23.10 3.57
N GLN A 75 -2.79 -22.62 4.81
CA GLN A 75 -3.82 -22.99 5.79
C GLN A 75 -4.82 -21.87 6.04
N GLY A 76 -4.37 -20.61 6.05
CA GLY A 76 -5.21 -19.46 6.35
C GLY A 76 -6.02 -18.95 5.14
N VAL A 77 -5.45 -18.97 3.93
CA VAL A 77 -6.15 -18.47 2.74
C VAL A 77 -7.38 -19.32 2.35
N PRO A 78 -7.33 -20.66 2.33
CA PRO A 78 -8.51 -21.45 1.95
C PRO A 78 -9.79 -21.15 2.74
N PRO A 79 -9.80 -21.12 4.09
CA PRO A 79 -10.99 -20.73 4.85
C PRO A 79 -11.35 -19.25 4.71
N LEU A 80 -10.38 -18.36 4.44
CA LEU A 80 -10.69 -16.96 4.09
C LEU A 80 -11.45 -16.86 2.78
N LEU A 81 -11.05 -17.59 1.73
CA LEU A 81 -11.78 -17.61 0.46
C LEU A 81 -13.23 -18.07 0.67
N GLU A 82 -13.45 -19.09 1.50
CA GLU A 82 -14.80 -19.53 1.87
C GLU A 82 -15.59 -18.44 2.60
N ALA A 83 -14.98 -17.73 3.55
CA ALA A 83 -15.61 -16.64 4.27
C ALA A 83 -15.96 -15.46 3.35
N LEU A 84 -15.05 -15.07 2.46
CA LEU A 84 -15.24 -14.00 1.48
C LEU A 84 -16.36 -14.35 0.50
N ARG A 85 -16.36 -15.58 -0.03
CA ARG A 85 -17.42 -16.08 -0.91
C ARG A 85 -18.79 -16.06 -0.23
N ALA A 86 -18.87 -16.53 1.02
CA ALA A 86 -20.11 -16.52 1.79
C ALA A 86 -20.60 -15.09 2.09
N GLY A 87 -19.68 -14.15 2.30
CA GLY A 87 -19.97 -12.74 2.51
C GLY A 87 -20.22 -11.92 1.23
N GLY A 88 -20.08 -12.51 0.04
CA GLY A 88 -20.15 -11.78 -1.22
C GLY A 88 -19.04 -10.72 -1.37
N ALA A 89 -17.92 -10.90 -0.69
CA ALA A 89 -16.83 -9.94 -0.60
C ALA A 89 -15.70 -10.25 -1.59
N LYS A 90 -15.02 -9.20 -2.05
CA LYS A 90 -13.77 -9.28 -2.82
C LYS A 90 -12.62 -8.63 -2.06
N ALA A 91 -11.40 -8.94 -2.48
CA ALA A 91 -10.18 -8.53 -1.80
C ALA A 91 -9.02 -8.49 -2.80
N THR A 92 -7.94 -7.82 -2.39
CA THR A 92 -6.65 -7.86 -3.07
C THR A 92 -5.67 -8.67 -2.24
N PHE A 93 -5.22 -9.80 -2.80
CA PHE A 93 -4.22 -10.68 -2.19
C PHE A 93 -2.83 -10.30 -2.68
N TYR A 94 -1.94 -9.93 -1.76
CA TYR A 94 -0.54 -9.66 -2.07
C TYR A 94 0.32 -10.85 -1.64
N LEU A 95 0.68 -11.68 -2.60
CA LEU A 95 1.36 -12.94 -2.32
C LEU A 95 2.86 -12.72 -2.12
N ASN A 96 3.40 -13.25 -1.01
CA ASN A 96 4.83 -13.42 -0.84
C ASN A 96 5.30 -14.66 -1.61
N LEU A 97 5.90 -14.45 -2.79
CA LEU A 97 6.36 -15.52 -3.67
C LEU A 97 7.83 -15.91 -3.45
N GLY A 98 8.58 -15.12 -2.66
CA GLY A 98 9.97 -15.41 -2.35
C GLY A 98 10.16 -16.25 -1.09
N PRO A 99 11.31 -16.10 -0.39
CA PRO A 99 11.63 -16.92 0.76
C PRO A 99 10.74 -16.62 1.98
N ASP A 100 10.15 -17.66 2.55
CA ASP A 100 9.49 -17.60 3.86
C ASP A 100 10.53 -17.56 4.98
N ARG A 101 10.70 -16.39 5.58
CA ARG A 101 11.54 -16.13 6.75
C ARG A 101 10.74 -15.67 7.96
N ALA A 102 9.51 -16.16 8.13
CA ALA A 102 8.64 -15.78 9.23
C ALA A 102 9.30 -15.94 10.62
N GLY A 103 10.25 -16.87 10.80
CA GLY A 103 10.99 -17.04 12.05
C GLY A 103 11.80 -15.82 12.47
N LEU A 104 12.31 -15.02 11.54
CA LEU A 104 13.04 -13.79 11.85
C LEU A 104 12.14 -12.69 12.41
N TYR A 105 10.84 -12.71 12.08
CA TYR A 105 9.86 -11.84 12.73
C TYR A 105 9.72 -12.16 14.22
N PHE A 106 9.76 -13.44 14.60
CA PHE A 106 9.72 -13.83 16.02
C PHE A 106 10.97 -13.40 16.79
N VAL A 107 12.15 -13.43 16.17
CA VAL A 107 13.38 -12.87 16.78
C VAL A 107 13.20 -11.39 17.08
N ARG A 108 12.62 -10.62 16.15
CA ARG A 108 12.34 -9.20 16.36
C ARG A 108 11.33 -8.96 17.49
N LEU A 109 10.28 -9.79 17.58
CA LEU A 109 9.33 -9.74 18.69
C LEU A 109 9.98 -10.03 20.05
N LEU A 110 10.99 -10.91 20.12
CA LEU A 110 11.76 -11.12 21.36
C LEU A 110 12.48 -9.84 21.82
N GLY A 111 12.90 -8.99 20.87
CA GLY A 111 13.43 -7.66 21.15
C GLY A 111 12.40 -6.65 21.67
N ASN A 112 11.10 -6.95 21.60
CA ASN A 112 10.01 -6.13 22.12
C ASN A 112 9.09 -6.95 23.06
N PRO A 113 9.51 -7.19 24.32
CA PRO A 113 8.81 -8.11 25.22
C PRO A 113 7.38 -7.68 25.54
N ARG A 114 7.10 -6.36 25.56
CA ARG A 114 5.74 -5.83 25.77
C ARG A 114 4.81 -6.24 24.64
N GLN A 115 5.25 -6.08 23.40
CA GLN A 115 4.48 -6.47 22.22
C GLN A 115 4.32 -7.99 22.13
N LEU A 116 5.37 -8.76 22.37
CA LEU A 116 5.28 -10.22 22.38
C LEU A 116 4.26 -10.73 23.42
N LEU A 117 4.30 -10.18 24.64
CA LEU A 117 3.37 -10.55 25.70
C LEU A 117 1.92 -10.18 25.33
N ARG A 118 1.72 -9.03 24.68
CA ARG A 118 0.42 -8.61 24.15
C ARG A 118 -0.10 -9.59 23.11
N LEU A 119 0.66 -9.85 22.05
CA LEU A 119 0.27 -10.77 20.97
C LEU A 119 -0.03 -12.17 21.51
N ARG A 120 0.76 -12.64 22.48
CA ARG A 120 0.52 -13.92 23.16
C ARG A 120 -0.76 -13.90 24.01
N ARG A 121 -1.02 -12.83 24.78
CA ARG A 121 -2.22 -12.67 25.61
C ARG A 121 -3.49 -12.76 24.76
N PHE A 122 -3.48 -12.17 23.57
CA PHE A 122 -4.61 -12.19 22.63
C PHE A 122 -4.61 -13.40 21.69
N GLY A 123 -3.71 -14.37 21.87
CA GLY A 123 -3.70 -15.60 21.08
C GLY A 123 -3.27 -15.45 19.62
N LEU A 124 -2.80 -14.27 19.20
CA LEU A 124 -2.38 -13.98 17.82
C LEU A 124 -1.22 -14.87 17.34
N LEU A 125 -0.43 -15.40 18.26
CA LEU A 125 0.67 -16.31 17.94
C LEU A 125 0.22 -17.76 17.73
N ARG A 126 -1.04 -18.11 18.02
CA ARG A 126 -1.55 -19.50 17.90
C ARG A 126 -1.68 -19.95 16.45
N GLY A 127 -1.85 -19.01 15.52
CA GLY A 127 -1.86 -19.29 14.08
C GLY A 127 -0.49 -19.62 13.48
N TYR A 128 0.58 -19.55 14.29
CA TYR A 128 1.94 -19.85 13.86
C TYR A 128 2.47 -21.13 14.53
N SER A 129 2.57 -22.20 13.73
CA SER A 129 3.22 -23.43 14.13
C SER A 129 4.67 -23.20 14.56
N TRP A 130 5.23 -24.14 15.30
CA TRP A 130 6.64 -24.08 15.70
C TRP A 130 7.58 -24.10 14.48
N ARG A 131 7.17 -24.71 13.36
CA ARG A 131 7.95 -24.74 12.11
C ARG A 131 8.03 -23.33 11.51
N THR A 132 6.90 -22.65 11.40
CA THR A 132 6.84 -21.26 10.92
C THR A 132 7.67 -20.32 11.78
N ARG A 133 7.62 -20.51 13.11
CA ARG A 133 8.45 -19.76 14.08
C ARG A 133 9.96 -19.96 13.93
N LEU A 134 10.39 -21.04 13.28
CA LEU A 134 11.80 -21.36 13.05
C LEU A 134 12.24 -21.15 11.59
N SER A 135 11.31 -20.88 10.66
CA SER A 135 11.59 -20.70 9.23
C SER A 135 12.50 -19.51 8.96
N GLY A 136 13.61 -19.73 8.25
CA GLY A 136 14.63 -18.70 7.98
C GLY A 136 15.51 -18.34 9.19
N LEU A 137 15.30 -18.98 10.35
CA LEU A 137 16.12 -18.81 11.56
C LEU A 137 16.93 -20.07 11.86
N LEU A 138 16.24 -21.18 12.15
CA LEU A 138 16.85 -22.50 12.40
C LEU A 138 16.48 -23.52 11.33
N LEU A 139 15.41 -23.27 10.58
CA LEU A 139 15.01 -24.05 9.41
C LEU A 139 15.34 -23.26 8.13
N PRO A 140 15.70 -23.93 7.02
CA PRO A 140 15.90 -23.25 5.74
C PRO A 140 14.67 -22.43 5.34
N ALA A 141 14.89 -21.25 4.78
CA ALA A 141 13.81 -20.46 4.22
C ALA A 141 13.23 -21.18 3.00
N ARG A 142 11.93 -21.47 3.01
CA ARG A 142 11.24 -22.13 1.90
C ARG A 142 10.86 -21.09 0.85
N VAL A 143 11.28 -21.25 -0.41
CA VAL A 143 10.76 -20.41 -1.49
C VAL A 143 9.35 -20.89 -1.81
N VAL A 144 8.36 -20.00 -1.65
CA VAL A 144 6.95 -20.40 -1.65
C VAL A 144 6.31 -20.34 -3.04
N GLY A 145 6.86 -19.53 -3.96
CA GLY A 145 6.22 -19.19 -5.23
C GLY A 145 5.74 -20.38 -6.08
N ALA A 146 6.59 -21.38 -6.32
CA ALA A 146 6.22 -22.53 -7.16
C ALA A 146 5.09 -23.38 -6.56
N GLU A 147 5.12 -23.58 -5.24
CA GLU A 147 4.09 -24.35 -4.52
C GLU A 147 2.78 -23.55 -4.33
N ALA A 148 2.89 -22.22 -4.29
CA ALA A 148 1.75 -21.31 -4.20
C ALA A 148 0.89 -21.30 -5.48
N ALA A 149 1.45 -21.69 -6.62
CA ALA A 149 0.84 -21.49 -7.94
C ALA A 149 -0.62 -22.00 -8.05
N PRO A 150 -0.97 -23.22 -7.61
CA PRO A 150 -2.37 -23.68 -7.68
C PRO A 150 -3.32 -22.83 -6.84
N LEU A 151 -2.89 -22.44 -5.63
CA LEU A 151 -3.70 -21.62 -4.74
C LEU A 151 -3.81 -20.18 -5.26
N ALA A 152 -2.73 -19.62 -5.78
CA ALA A 152 -2.70 -18.29 -6.40
C ALA A 152 -3.68 -18.21 -7.59
N LYS A 153 -3.71 -19.25 -8.44
CA LYS A 153 -4.69 -19.36 -9.54
C LYS A 153 -6.11 -19.45 -9.01
N ARG A 154 -6.36 -20.26 -7.99
CA ARG A 154 -7.68 -20.34 -7.34
C ARG A 154 -8.17 -18.98 -6.82
N ILE A 155 -7.30 -18.20 -6.17
CA ILE A 155 -7.65 -16.86 -5.68
C ILE A 155 -8.16 -15.99 -6.86
N ALA A 156 -7.43 -15.99 -7.97
CA ALA A 156 -7.82 -15.24 -9.17
C ALA A 156 -9.11 -15.78 -9.82
N GLU A 157 -9.28 -17.11 -9.92
CA GLU A 157 -10.46 -17.77 -10.47
C GLU A 157 -11.73 -17.48 -9.65
N GLU A 158 -11.60 -17.33 -8.32
CA GLU A 158 -12.68 -16.88 -7.44
C GLU A 158 -12.95 -15.36 -7.58
N GLY A 159 -12.26 -14.66 -8.48
CA GLY A 159 -12.51 -13.26 -8.84
C GLY A 159 -11.88 -12.24 -7.88
N HIS A 160 -10.88 -12.64 -7.09
CA HIS A 160 -10.11 -11.71 -6.28
C HIS A 160 -8.96 -11.09 -7.10
N GLU A 161 -8.55 -9.88 -6.72
CA GLU A 161 -7.36 -9.26 -7.30
C GLU A 161 -6.12 -9.92 -6.68
N VAL A 162 -5.11 -10.18 -7.51
CA VAL A 162 -3.84 -10.78 -7.06
C VAL A 162 -2.68 -9.89 -7.47
N GLY A 163 -1.93 -9.45 -6.47
CA GLY A 163 -0.68 -8.72 -6.60
C GLY A 163 0.47 -9.44 -5.91
N VAL A 164 1.62 -8.77 -5.89
CA VAL A 164 2.85 -9.30 -5.30
C VAL A 164 3.32 -8.48 -4.11
N GLN A 165 4.16 -9.09 -3.29
CA GLN A 165 5.05 -8.38 -2.39
C GLN A 165 6.48 -8.42 -2.94
N PRO A 166 7.36 -7.47 -2.57
CA PRO A 166 8.79 -7.60 -2.82
C PRO A 166 9.33 -8.97 -2.38
N TRP A 167 10.27 -9.51 -3.15
CA TRP A 167 10.72 -10.90 -3.09
C TRP A 167 11.04 -11.40 -1.68
N ASP A 168 11.83 -10.65 -0.92
CA ASP A 168 12.19 -10.95 0.47
C ASP A 168 11.52 -9.96 1.41
N ARG A 169 10.34 -10.37 1.87
CA ARG A 169 9.52 -9.63 2.83
C ARG A 169 10.30 -9.15 4.05
N HIS A 170 11.13 -10.02 4.63
CA HIS A 170 11.85 -9.69 5.87
C HIS A 170 12.95 -8.67 5.62
N ALA A 171 13.74 -8.87 4.55
CA ALA A 171 14.77 -7.94 4.15
C ALA A 171 14.16 -6.56 3.88
N TRP A 172 13.05 -6.50 3.14
CA TRP A 172 12.34 -5.26 2.84
C TRP A 172 11.97 -4.51 4.12
N GLN A 173 11.21 -5.14 5.02
CA GLN A 173 10.72 -4.51 6.26
C GLN A 173 11.81 -3.98 7.18
N THR A 174 12.96 -4.65 7.24
CA THR A 174 14.02 -4.34 8.21
C THR A 174 15.17 -3.54 7.61
N GLY A 175 15.26 -3.54 6.29
CA GLY A 175 16.43 -3.10 5.56
C GLY A 175 16.17 -2.00 4.54
N LEU A 176 14.92 -1.72 4.13
CA LEU A 176 14.63 -0.88 2.96
C LEU A 176 15.40 0.45 2.96
N GLN A 177 15.43 1.16 4.09
CA GLN A 177 16.12 2.46 4.23
C GLN A 177 17.64 2.40 3.97
N ARG A 178 18.23 1.21 4.01
CA ARG A 178 19.66 0.95 3.79
C ARG A 178 19.91 0.17 2.49
N MET A 179 18.87 -0.21 1.76
CA MET A 179 19.03 -0.89 0.48
C MET A 179 19.49 0.11 -0.58
N SER A 180 20.39 -0.33 -1.46
CA SER A 180 20.68 0.40 -2.70
C SER A 180 19.49 0.32 -3.65
N ALA A 181 19.40 1.24 -4.60
CA ALA A 181 18.41 1.21 -5.68
C ALA A 181 18.44 -0.14 -6.42
N ASP A 182 19.62 -0.64 -6.79
CA ASP A 182 19.78 -1.94 -7.46
C ASP A 182 19.19 -3.11 -6.66
N LEU A 183 19.29 -3.07 -5.34
CA LEU A 183 18.73 -4.12 -4.49
C LEU A 183 17.21 -3.99 -4.40
N ILE A 184 16.67 -2.77 -4.36
CA ILE A 184 15.22 -2.51 -4.39
C ILE A 184 14.64 -3.04 -5.71
N ASP A 185 15.26 -2.67 -6.83
CA ASP A 185 14.91 -3.13 -8.17
C ASP A 185 14.89 -4.66 -8.22
N LEU A 186 15.97 -5.31 -7.77
CA LEU A 186 16.08 -6.76 -7.76
C LEU A 186 14.97 -7.46 -6.95
N GLN A 187 14.53 -6.85 -5.84
CA GLN A 187 13.46 -7.41 -5.00
C GLN A 187 12.10 -7.34 -5.70
N MET A 188 11.83 -6.26 -6.43
CA MET A 188 10.57 -6.06 -7.14
C MET A 188 10.53 -6.86 -8.45
N GLU A 189 11.60 -6.85 -9.23
CA GLU A 189 11.73 -7.60 -10.48
C GLU A 189 11.58 -9.12 -10.24
N ARG A 190 12.25 -9.68 -9.24
CA ARG A 190 12.11 -11.12 -8.91
C ARG A 190 10.69 -11.49 -8.48
N ALA A 191 10.00 -10.61 -7.77
CA ALA A 191 8.61 -10.84 -7.41
C ALA A 191 7.70 -10.83 -8.65
N ALA A 192 7.94 -9.89 -9.56
CA ALA A 192 7.22 -9.80 -10.83
C ALA A 192 7.47 -11.03 -11.72
N GLU A 193 8.73 -11.47 -11.87
CA GLU A 193 9.09 -12.69 -12.60
C GLU A 193 8.38 -13.93 -12.03
N ALA A 194 8.35 -14.08 -10.70
CA ALA A 194 7.68 -15.19 -10.06
C ALA A 194 6.16 -15.16 -10.26
N TYR A 195 5.56 -13.97 -10.29
CA TYR A 195 4.15 -13.81 -10.62
C TYR A 195 3.87 -14.17 -12.08
N GLU A 196 4.72 -13.72 -13.00
CA GLU A 196 4.59 -14.02 -14.43
C GLU A 196 4.69 -15.52 -14.70
N GLN A 197 5.59 -16.24 -14.01
CA GLN A 197 5.66 -17.70 -14.10
C GLN A 197 4.37 -18.41 -13.69
N ILE A 198 3.59 -17.83 -12.77
CA ILE A 198 2.32 -18.41 -12.29
C ILE A 198 1.16 -18.03 -13.23
N PHE A 199 1.05 -16.76 -13.61
CA PHE A 199 -0.12 -16.19 -14.28
C PHE A 199 0.06 -15.96 -15.78
N GLY A 200 1.28 -16.05 -16.31
CA GLY A 200 1.61 -15.77 -17.71
C GLY A 200 1.46 -14.31 -18.13
N ARG A 201 1.47 -13.39 -17.15
CA ARG A 201 1.34 -11.94 -17.33
C ARG A 201 2.02 -11.20 -16.18
N GLU A 202 2.39 -9.95 -16.40
CA GLU A 202 2.98 -9.08 -15.37
C GLU A 202 1.96 -8.73 -14.27
N PRO A 203 2.43 -8.54 -13.02
CA PRO A 203 1.57 -8.08 -11.93
C PRO A 203 1.04 -6.69 -12.20
N GLN A 204 -0.22 -6.45 -11.83
CA GLN A 204 -0.87 -5.14 -11.99
C GLN A 204 -0.80 -4.29 -10.72
N THR A 205 -0.43 -4.91 -9.59
CA THR A 205 -0.38 -4.24 -8.29
C THR A 205 0.64 -4.89 -7.35
N LEU A 206 1.21 -4.08 -6.47
CA LEU A 206 2.18 -4.46 -5.45
C LEU A 206 1.80 -3.84 -4.10
N ALA A 207 2.15 -4.52 -3.01
CA ALA A 207 2.08 -3.94 -1.68
C ALA A 207 3.31 -4.23 -0.84
N SER A 208 3.85 -3.18 -0.23
CA SER A 208 5.02 -3.27 0.61
C SER A 208 4.65 -3.92 1.95
N PRO A 209 5.44 -4.90 2.40
CA PRO A 209 5.26 -5.47 3.72
C PRO A 209 5.64 -4.43 4.77
N GLY A 210 4.83 -4.31 5.82
CA GLY A 210 5.06 -3.34 6.91
C GLY A 210 4.79 -1.90 6.50
N PHE A 211 4.12 -1.70 5.36
CA PHE A 211 3.72 -0.38 4.87
C PHE A 211 4.93 0.57 4.79
N VAL A 212 6.03 0.11 4.20
CA VAL A 212 7.26 0.89 4.07
C VAL A 212 7.74 0.90 2.62
N CYS A 213 7.92 2.10 2.08
CA CYS A 213 8.44 2.39 0.74
C CYS A 213 9.55 3.44 0.80
N SER A 214 10.30 3.58 -0.30
CA SER A 214 11.28 4.63 -0.52
C SER A 214 11.02 5.33 -1.85
N ASN A 215 11.66 6.48 -2.09
CA ASN A 215 11.58 7.15 -3.39
C ASN A 215 11.98 6.24 -4.56
N GLU A 216 12.97 5.36 -4.34
CA GLU A 216 13.41 4.42 -5.36
C GLU A 216 12.37 3.32 -5.61
N SER A 217 11.71 2.79 -4.57
CA SER A 217 10.66 1.78 -4.78
C SER A 217 9.47 2.36 -5.55
N LEU A 218 9.06 3.59 -5.22
CA LEU A 218 7.95 4.28 -5.89
C LEU A 218 8.25 4.56 -7.37
N ARG A 219 9.50 4.95 -7.69
CA ARG A 219 9.93 5.10 -9.10
C ARG A 219 9.91 3.76 -9.83
N HIS A 220 10.29 2.68 -9.16
CA HIS A 220 10.30 1.35 -9.75
C HIS A 220 8.88 0.81 -10.01
N GLU A 221 7.87 1.18 -9.22
CA GLU A 221 6.47 0.85 -9.49
C GLU A 221 6.02 1.36 -10.88
N GLU A 222 6.45 2.57 -11.28
CA GLU A 222 6.19 3.09 -12.62
C GLU A 222 6.93 2.31 -13.72
N LYS A 223 8.16 1.86 -13.44
CA LYS A 223 8.98 1.05 -14.36
C LYS A 223 8.33 -0.30 -14.64
N LEU A 224 7.73 -0.92 -13.62
CA LEU A 224 6.96 -2.15 -13.74
C LEU A 224 5.58 -1.94 -14.39
N GLY A 225 5.18 -0.70 -14.65
CA GLY A 225 3.87 -0.40 -15.24
C GLY A 225 2.69 -0.81 -14.33
N LEU A 226 2.89 -0.77 -13.01
CA LEU A 226 1.81 -1.09 -12.07
C LEU A 226 0.64 -0.12 -12.26
N ARG A 227 -0.56 -0.63 -12.03
CA ARG A 227 -1.81 0.12 -12.12
C ARG A 227 -2.14 0.86 -10.83
N LEU A 228 -1.79 0.25 -9.70
CA LEU A 228 -1.88 0.81 -8.36
C LEU A 228 -0.84 0.11 -7.47
N ALA A 229 -0.52 0.72 -6.34
CA ALA A 229 0.26 0.08 -5.29
C ALA A 229 -0.29 0.43 -3.89
N SER A 230 0.15 -0.27 -2.86
CA SER A 230 -0.34 -0.11 -1.48
C SER A 230 0.82 -0.21 -0.49
N ASP A 231 1.59 0.87 -0.38
CA ASP A 231 2.87 0.81 0.33
C ASP A 231 2.97 1.64 1.60
N SER A 232 1.93 2.40 1.93
CA SER A 232 1.93 3.33 3.05
C SER A 232 0.67 3.21 3.90
N HIS A 233 0.73 3.81 5.09
CA HIS A 233 -0.45 4.27 5.79
C HIS A 233 -0.91 5.64 5.26
N GLY A 234 -2.19 5.96 5.45
CA GLY A 234 -2.78 7.21 4.96
C GLY A 234 -4.28 7.30 5.24
N THR A 235 -4.95 8.20 4.53
CA THR A 235 -6.38 8.48 4.72
C THR A 235 -7.18 8.48 3.42
N ASP A 236 -6.55 8.68 2.27
CA ASP A 236 -7.20 8.74 0.95
C ASP A 236 -6.23 8.22 -0.11
N PRO A 237 -6.67 7.46 -1.14
CA PRO A 237 -5.84 7.20 -2.31
C PRO A 237 -5.20 8.47 -2.89
N TYR A 238 -3.95 8.37 -3.32
CA TYR A 238 -3.15 9.54 -3.71
C TYR A 238 -2.14 9.21 -4.80
N LEU A 239 -1.61 10.25 -5.45
CA LEU A 239 -0.43 10.14 -6.31
C LEU A 239 0.82 10.50 -5.49
N PRO A 240 1.78 9.58 -5.31
CA PRO A 240 3.01 9.88 -4.59
C PRO A 240 3.81 10.95 -5.34
N SER A 241 4.33 11.93 -4.61
CA SER A 241 5.14 13.02 -5.15
C SER A 241 6.57 12.97 -4.63
N ILE A 242 7.52 12.99 -5.56
CA ILE A 242 8.96 13.05 -5.30
C ILE A 242 9.49 14.33 -5.94
N GLU A 243 10.17 15.17 -5.16
CA GLU A 243 10.77 16.42 -5.66
C GLU A 243 9.76 17.30 -6.43
N ALA A 244 8.53 17.41 -5.90
CA ALA A 244 7.40 18.13 -6.51
C ALA A 244 6.87 17.57 -7.85
N HIS A 245 7.30 16.37 -8.25
CA HIS A 245 6.76 15.64 -9.39
C HIS A 245 5.84 14.53 -8.89
N ALA A 246 4.58 14.53 -9.31
CA ALA A 246 3.66 13.43 -9.03
C ALA A 246 3.99 12.25 -9.95
N LEU A 247 4.11 11.06 -9.38
CA LEU A 247 4.25 9.82 -10.13
C LEU A 247 2.88 9.38 -10.66
N ARG A 248 2.88 8.44 -11.62
CA ARG A 248 1.67 7.97 -12.31
C ARG A 248 0.98 6.81 -11.62
N VAL A 249 1.68 6.04 -10.79
CA VAL A 249 1.09 4.90 -10.07
C VAL A 249 0.41 5.41 -8.80
N PRO A 250 -0.93 5.33 -8.70
CA PRO A 250 -1.64 5.72 -7.50
C PRO A 250 -1.37 4.75 -6.34
N GLN A 251 -1.23 5.33 -5.15
CA GLN A 251 -1.13 4.63 -3.89
C GLN A 251 -2.52 4.51 -3.27
N VAL A 252 -2.91 3.29 -2.91
CA VAL A 252 -4.09 2.98 -2.10
C VAL A 252 -3.61 2.62 -0.69
N PRO A 253 -3.48 3.61 0.22
CA PRO A 253 -2.84 3.39 1.50
C PRO A 253 -3.72 2.56 2.43
N ASN A 254 -3.10 1.85 3.37
CA ASN A 254 -3.81 1.24 4.47
C ASN A 254 -4.26 2.32 5.47
N THR A 255 -5.56 2.43 5.74
CA THR A 255 -6.11 3.55 6.52
C THR A 255 -6.53 3.17 7.93
N THR A 256 -6.70 1.87 8.21
CA THR A 256 -7.07 1.39 9.55
C THR A 256 -5.87 0.72 10.23
N PRO A 257 -5.84 0.63 11.56
CA PRO A 257 -4.95 -0.32 12.22
C PRO A 257 -5.22 -1.75 11.72
N THR A 258 -4.21 -2.63 11.76
CA THR A 258 -4.45 -4.07 11.62
C THR A 258 -4.94 -4.65 12.96
N LEU A 259 -5.59 -5.82 12.95
CA LEU A 259 -6.06 -6.44 14.20
C LEU A 259 -4.90 -6.64 15.21
N PRO A 260 -3.69 -7.13 14.82
CA PRO A 260 -2.54 -7.19 15.72
C PRO A 260 -2.06 -5.84 16.29
N ASP A 261 -2.24 -4.75 15.54
CA ASP A 261 -1.86 -3.40 15.96
C ASP A 261 -2.86 -2.86 16.99
N ALA A 262 -4.15 -3.12 16.81
CA ALA A 262 -5.22 -2.59 17.64
C ALA A 262 -5.43 -3.35 18.97
N LEU A 263 -5.30 -4.68 18.97
CA LEU A 263 -5.67 -5.51 20.12
C LEU A 263 -4.84 -5.20 21.37
N GLY A 264 -5.54 -4.81 22.44
CA GLY A 264 -4.96 -4.41 23.71
C GLY A 264 -4.34 -3.01 23.73
N ILE A 265 -4.61 -2.20 22.70
CA ILE A 265 -4.23 -0.78 22.64
C ILE A 265 -5.49 0.06 22.41
N SER A 266 -6.01 0.04 21.19
CA SER A 266 -7.19 0.81 20.78
C SER A 266 -8.47 -0.05 20.82
N ALA A 267 -8.35 -1.37 20.75
CA ALA A 267 -9.47 -2.30 20.81
C ALA A 267 -9.29 -3.33 21.94
N PRO A 268 -10.31 -3.54 22.81
CA PRO A 268 -10.26 -4.54 23.88
C PRO A 268 -10.38 -5.98 23.36
N ASP A 269 -11.05 -6.19 22.23
CA ASP A 269 -11.25 -7.48 21.58
C ASP A 269 -11.48 -7.31 20.06
N ALA A 270 -11.57 -8.44 19.34
CA ALA A 270 -11.73 -8.44 17.89
C ALA A 270 -13.09 -7.91 17.43
N ALA A 271 -14.15 -8.11 18.22
CA ALA A 271 -15.48 -7.61 17.88
C ALA A 271 -15.47 -6.06 17.89
N SER A 272 -14.94 -5.47 18.95
CA SER A 272 -14.78 -4.03 19.11
C SER A 272 -13.90 -3.42 18.02
N PHE A 273 -12.83 -4.12 17.61
CA PHE A 273 -11.99 -3.71 16.49
C PHE A 273 -12.77 -3.67 15.17
N TYR A 274 -13.48 -4.74 14.82
CA TYR A 274 -14.24 -4.78 13.57
C TYR A 274 -15.41 -3.80 13.56
N GLU A 275 -16.03 -3.55 14.71
CA GLU A 275 -17.03 -2.51 14.87
C GLU A 275 -16.47 -1.11 14.59
N SER A 276 -15.25 -0.81 15.07
CA SER A 276 -14.60 0.48 14.80
C SER A 276 -14.27 0.66 13.33
N VAL A 277 -13.77 -0.38 12.65
CA VAL A 277 -13.53 -0.36 11.19
C VAL A 277 -14.83 -0.06 10.42
N LEU A 278 -15.94 -0.69 10.79
CA LEU A 278 -17.24 -0.42 10.15
C LEU A 278 -17.77 0.99 10.47
N ALA A 279 -17.50 1.52 11.67
CA ALA A 279 -17.91 2.87 12.04
C ALA A 279 -17.14 3.95 11.27
N GLU A 280 -15.91 3.65 10.86
CA GLU A 280 -15.11 4.53 10.01
C GLU A 280 -15.52 4.48 8.54
N THR A 281 -16.27 3.45 8.12
CA THR A 281 -16.72 3.27 6.74
C THR A 281 -17.96 4.10 6.42
N GLY A 282 -17.93 4.85 5.32
CA GLY A 282 -19.03 5.71 4.87
C GLY A 282 -18.82 6.23 3.46
N ILE A 283 -19.83 6.93 2.92
CA ILE A 283 -19.74 7.58 1.61
C ILE A 283 -18.68 8.68 1.66
N GLY A 284 -17.84 8.78 0.62
CA GLY A 284 -16.74 9.75 0.56
C GLY A 284 -15.58 9.43 1.51
N ARG A 285 -15.57 8.24 2.11
CA ARG A 285 -14.43 7.68 2.84
C ARG A 285 -13.92 6.44 2.12
N TRP A 286 -12.63 6.18 2.25
CA TRP A 286 -11.94 5.13 1.50
C TRP A 286 -11.16 4.21 2.44
N PRO A 287 -11.83 3.59 3.42
CA PRO A 287 -11.11 2.77 4.37
C PRO A 287 -10.50 1.56 3.69
N VAL A 288 -9.28 1.24 4.08
CA VAL A 288 -8.55 0.06 3.67
C VAL A 288 -8.13 -0.71 4.92
N LEU A 289 -8.61 -1.95 5.02
CA LEU A 289 -8.27 -2.88 6.08
C LEU A 289 -7.29 -3.92 5.55
N THR A 290 -6.13 -4.04 6.20
CA THR A 290 -5.21 -5.16 5.99
C THR A 290 -5.48 -6.28 6.99
N ILE A 291 -5.66 -7.49 6.47
CA ILE A 291 -5.77 -8.73 7.26
C ILE A 291 -4.66 -9.73 6.91
N TYR A 292 -4.37 -10.62 7.85
CA TYR A 292 -3.35 -11.65 7.75
C TYR A 292 -4.00 -13.04 7.80
N PRO A 293 -3.85 -13.88 6.77
CA PRO A 293 -4.38 -15.25 6.77
C PRO A 293 -4.01 -16.09 8.00
N GLU A 294 -2.83 -15.90 8.59
CA GLU A 294 -2.42 -16.58 9.82
C GLU A 294 -3.27 -16.21 11.04
N VAL A 295 -3.93 -15.05 11.00
CA VAL A 295 -4.71 -14.48 12.09
C VAL A 295 -6.20 -14.58 11.76
N GLU A 296 -6.66 -13.84 10.76
CA GLU A 296 -8.08 -13.77 10.36
C GLU A 296 -8.54 -15.01 9.58
N GLY A 297 -7.63 -15.76 8.99
CA GLY A 297 -7.96 -17.03 8.33
C GLY A 297 -7.99 -18.24 9.27
N LEU A 298 -7.42 -18.09 10.47
CA LEU A 298 -7.30 -19.17 11.44
C LEU A 298 -7.95 -18.78 12.77
N VAL A 299 -7.20 -18.16 13.67
CA VAL A 299 -7.59 -17.93 15.07
C VAL A 299 -8.80 -17.01 15.19
N PHE A 300 -8.95 -16.04 14.28
CA PHE A 300 -10.00 -15.01 14.31
C PHE A 300 -11.01 -15.16 13.16
N LEU A 301 -11.09 -16.33 12.53
CA LEU A 301 -11.97 -16.58 11.39
C LEU A 301 -13.45 -16.30 11.68
N ASP A 302 -13.96 -16.70 12.85
CA ASP A 302 -15.37 -16.48 13.20
C ASP A 302 -15.68 -14.99 13.45
N ALA A 303 -14.72 -14.25 14.03
CA ALA A 303 -14.84 -12.80 14.17
C ALA A 303 -14.86 -12.12 12.80
N PHE A 304 -13.99 -12.55 11.89
CA PHE A 304 -13.96 -12.03 10.51
C PHE A 304 -15.25 -12.36 9.73
N LYS A 305 -15.79 -13.57 9.85
CA LYS A 305 -17.11 -13.93 9.27
C LYS A 305 -18.23 -13.05 9.82
N THR A 306 -18.22 -12.81 11.13
CA THR A 306 -19.22 -11.93 11.78
C THR A 306 -19.11 -10.51 11.25
N PHE A 307 -17.90 -10.01 11.07
CA PHE A 307 -17.61 -8.72 10.47
C PHE A 307 -18.15 -8.60 9.03
N LEU A 308 -17.90 -9.58 8.16
CA LEU A 308 -18.44 -9.59 6.79
C LEU A 308 -19.97 -9.55 6.79
N GLY A 309 -20.61 -10.34 7.66
CA GLY A 309 -22.07 -10.31 7.82
C GLY A 309 -22.59 -8.97 8.35
N ALA A 310 -21.85 -8.31 9.24
CA ALA A 310 -22.18 -6.98 9.73
C ALA A 310 -22.00 -5.90 8.66
N ALA A 311 -20.94 -5.97 7.85
CA ALA A 311 -20.70 -5.09 6.70
C ALA A 311 -21.88 -5.14 5.71
N ALA A 312 -22.27 -6.35 5.31
CA ALA A 312 -23.40 -6.58 4.41
C ALA A 312 -24.72 -6.01 4.96
N ARG A 313 -25.03 -6.23 6.24
CA ARG A 313 -26.23 -5.66 6.89
C ARG A 313 -26.22 -4.13 6.95
N LYS A 314 -25.05 -3.52 7.03
CA LYS A 314 -24.88 -2.05 6.98
C LYS A 314 -24.83 -1.50 5.56
N GLY A 315 -24.96 -2.34 4.53
CA GLY A 315 -24.85 -1.92 3.14
C GLY A 315 -23.42 -1.56 2.70
N VAL A 316 -22.41 -1.95 3.46
CA VAL A 316 -20.99 -1.75 3.12
C VAL A 316 -20.55 -2.88 2.20
N LYS A 317 -20.01 -2.52 1.02
CA LYS A 317 -19.36 -3.47 0.12
C LYS A 317 -17.89 -3.65 0.47
N VAL A 318 -17.47 -4.88 0.69
CA VAL A 318 -16.06 -5.25 0.88
C VAL A 318 -15.48 -5.64 -0.48
N VAL A 319 -14.48 -4.89 -0.95
CA VAL A 319 -14.04 -4.89 -2.35
C VAL A 319 -12.52 -4.99 -2.50
N SER A 320 -12.04 -5.25 -3.72
CA SER A 320 -10.60 -5.11 -4.04
C SER A 320 -10.17 -3.65 -3.96
N LEU A 321 -8.86 -3.44 -3.86
CA LEU A 321 -8.27 -2.10 -3.84
C LEU A 321 -8.44 -1.39 -5.19
N SER A 322 -8.40 -2.11 -6.31
CA SER A 322 -8.74 -1.53 -7.62
C SER A 322 -10.18 -1.04 -7.71
N GLU A 323 -11.16 -1.78 -7.18
CA GLU A 323 -12.56 -1.32 -7.17
C GLU A 323 -12.73 -0.12 -6.21
N LEU A 324 -12.07 -0.13 -5.05
CA LEU A 324 -12.08 1.01 -4.14
C LEU A 324 -11.51 2.27 -4.83
N LEU A 325 -10.39 2.13 -5.54
CA LEU A 325 -9.76 3.21 -6.29
C LEU A 325 -10.64 3.70 -7.44
N ALA A 326 -11.28 2.79 -8.18
CA ALA A 326 -12.23 3.15 -9.24
C ALA A 326 -13.40 3.98 -8.70
N ALA A 327 -13.97 3.58 -7.57
CA ALA A 327 -15.03 4.34 -6.91
C ALA A 327 -14.53 5.73 -6.43
N ARG A 328 -13.29 5.83 -5.95
CA ARG A 328 -12.68 7.12 -5.56
C ARG A 328 -12.49 8.06 -6.74
N LEU A 329 -12.04 7.53 -7.88
CA LEU A 329 -11.80 8.29 -9.10
C LEU A 329 -13.11 8.80 -9.73
N ALA A 330 -14.20 8.04 -9.58
CA ALA A 330 -15.52 8.42 -10.08
C ALA A 330 -16.11 9.70 -9.45
N LEU A 331 -15.51 10.23 -8.37
CA LEU A 331 -15.90 11.52 -7.80
C LEU A 331 -15.46 12.74 -8.64
N GLU A 332 -14.65 12.55 -9.68
CA GLU A 332 -14.13 13.61 -10.58
C GLU A 332 -13.29 14.71 -9.90
N GLU A 333 -12.95 14.59 -8.61
CA GLU A 333 -12.12 15.54 -7.86
C GLU A 333 -10.59 15.35 -8.08
N GLY A 334 -10.19 14.34 -8.86
CA GLY A 334 -8.80 13.92 -8.99
C GLY A 334 -8.24 13.28 -7.71
N LEU A 335 -7.05 12.70 -7.81
CA LEU A 335 -6.30 12.21 -6.66
C LEU A 335 -5.36 13.32 -6.14
N PRO A 336 -5.26 13.50 -4.81
CA PRO A 336 -4.30 14.44 -4.25
C PRO A 336 -2.87 13.97 -4.53
N ALA A 337 -1.96 14.92 -4.80
CA ALA A 337 -0.53 14.65 -4.80
C ALA A 337 0.00 14.71 -3.35
N CYS A 338 0.66 13.65 -2.88
CA CYS A 338 1.16 13.59 -1.50
C CYS A 338 2.62 13.17 -1.46
N THR A 339 3.39 13.78 -0.57
CA THR A 339 4.71 13.26 -0.19
C THR A 339 4.57 12.14 0.83
N ILE A 340 5.66 11.41 1.08
CA ILE A 340 5.68 10.34 2.08
C ILE A 340 6.72 10.66 3.15
N SER A 341 6.36 10.42 4.42
CA SER A 341 7.28 10.51 5.56
C SER A 341 7.33 9.17 6.29
N TYR A 342 8.38 8.94 7.09
CA TYR A 342 8.45 7.77 7.96
C TYR A 342 7.96 8.11 9.36
N GLY A 343 7.16 7.23 9.96
CA GLY A 343 6.68 7.40 11.32
C GLY A 343 6.41 6.08 12.03
N LEU A 344 6.21 6.18 13.34
CA LEU A 344 5.75 5.08 14.19
C LEU A 344 4.25 5.22 14.38
N LEU A 345 3.52 4.11 14.25
CA LEU A 345 2.11 4.04 14.58
C LEU A 345 1.90 3.21 15.84
N ASP A 346 0.91 3.59 16.63
CA ASP A 346 0.59 2.88 17.85
C ASP A 346 0.27 1.41 17.56
N GLY A 347 0.96 0.53 18.28
CA GLY A 347 0.80 -0.92 18.15
C GLY A 347 1.54 -1.58 17.00
N HIS A 348 1.87 -0.82 15.95
CA HIS A 348 2.60 -1.30 14.79
C HIS A 348 4.08 -1.62 15.09
N VAL A 349 4.62 -2.64 14.42
CA VAL A 349 6.01 -3.08 14.63
C VAL A 349 6.96 -2.30 13.71
N GLY A 350 7.53 -1.20 14.23
CA GLY A 350 8.59 -0.43 13.56
C GLY A 350 8.08 0.75 12.74
N LEU A 351 8.99 1.29 11.92
CA LEU A 351 8.69 2.42 11.05
C LEU A 351 7.82 1.97 9.88
N CYS A 352 6.88 2.83 9.53
CA CYS A 352 6.08 2.74 8.32
C CYS A 352 6.13 4.08 7.57
N SER A 353 5.80 4.03 6.29
CA SER A 353 5.58 5.17 5.42
C SER A 353 4.17 5.73 5.65
N ILE A 354 4.06 7.04 5.77
CA ILE A 354 2.83 7.77 6.08
C ILE A 354 2.59 8.82 4.98
N GLN A 355 1.38 8.83 4.43
CA GLN A 355 0.90 9.84 3.50
C GLN A 355 0.93 11.23 4.14
N MET A 356 1.56 12.18 3.45
CA MET A 356 1.64 13.58 3.87
C MET A 356 1.09 14.48 2.75
N PHE A 357 -0.06 15.11 3.01
CA PHE A 357 -0.64 16.09 2.10
C PHE A 357 0.34 17.26 1.91
N GLN A 358 0.53 17.66 0.65
CA GLN A 358 1.25 18.91 0.37
C GLN A 358 0.38 20.06 0.89
N VAL A 359 0.91 20.81 1.87
CA VAL A 359 0.28 22.01 2.45
C VAL A 359 0.54 23.21 1.55
#